data_AF-A0A7X6AA99-F1
#
_entry.id   AF-A0A7X6AA99-F1
#
_cell.length_a   1.000
_cell.length_b   1.000
_cell.length_c   1.000
_cell.angle_alpha   90.00
_cell.angle_beta   90.00
_cell.angle_gamma   90.00
#
_symmetry.space_group_name_H-M   'P 1'
#
loop_
_entity.id
_entity.type
_entity.pdbx_description
1 polymer ?
#
loop_
_entity_poly.entity_id
_entity_poly.type
_entity_poly.pdbx_seq_one_letter_code
_entity_poly.pdbx_strand_id
1 'polypeptide(L)'
;MIPVRLAIRKSVAVWLLAAAAAAPLQAAGERLEEAVRLYDAGRYAEAKPLLEQLVASGNADGITHYRLYFCQRDAGESSHRQTLETARSLLEKEVLEADGFEAAFYLSNAYSNLGLTSEVPRLAADVTGRFEAGKIGTPTQPVEQFRLAKLYADQQKELAASPWFEKALDGFEAS
;
A
#
# COMPACT_ATOMS: atom_id res chain seq x y z
N MET A 1 -61.73 14.81 43.36
CA MET A 1 -60.34 15.22 43.09
C MET A 1 -59.70 14.14 42.23
N ILE A 2 -59.49 14.42 40.94
CA ILE A 2 -58.89 13.50 39.95
C ILE A 2 -57.61 14.16 39.46
N PRO A 3 -56.43 13.50 39.46
CA PRO A 3 -55.25 14.07 38.83
C PRO A 3 -55.13 13.56 37.40
N VAL A 4 -55.00 14.49 36.45
CA VAL A 4 -54.40 14.23 35.13
C VAL A 4 -53.56 15.44 34.80
N ARG A 5 -52.23 15.28 34.71
CA ARG A 5 -51.34 16.00 33.76
C ARG A 5 -50.04 15.21 33.52
N LEU A 6 -50.02 14.58 32.35
CA LEU A 6 -48.97 14.49 31.33
C LEU A 6 -47.62 15.19 31.62
N ALA A 7 -46.49 14.50 31.40
CA ALA A 7 -45.31 15.07 30.72
C ALA A 7 -44.22 14.04 30.33
N ILE A 8 -44.07 13.85 29.01
CA ILE A 8 -42.82 13.80 28.23
C ILE A 8 -41.92 12.55 28.38
N ARG A 9 -42.20 11.55 27.53
CA ARG A 9 -41.18 10.61 26.99
C ARG A 9 -40.45 11.25 25.82
N LYS A 10 -39.15 11.56 25.98
CA LYS A 10 -38.15 11.92 24.93
C LYS A 10 -36.77 11.72 25.57
N SER A 11 -35.75 11.02 25.08
CA SER A 11 -35.47 10.35 23.81
C SER A 11 -34.29 9.40 24.09
N VAL A 12 -34.38 8.11 23.76
CA VAL A 12 -33.21 7.21 23.71
C VAL A 12 -33.21 6.60 22.32
N ALA A 13 -32.56 7.26 21.36
CA ALA A 13 -32.32 6.70 20.04
C ALA A 13 -31.29 7.51 19.24
N VAL A 14 -30.09 7.76 19.80
CA VAL A 14 -28.93 8.21 19.00
C VAL A 14 -27.66 7.57 19.56
N TRP A 15 -27.56 6.24 19.56
CA TRP A 15 -26.30 5.54 19.88
C TRP A 15 -26.10 4.21 19.14
N LEU A 16 -26.96 3.84 18.19
CA LEU A 16 -26.85 2.55 17.47
C LEU A 16 -26.25 2.64 16.06
N LEU A 17 -25.91 3.83 15.57
CA LEU A 17 -25.38 4.02 14.20
C LEU A 17 -23.85 3.94 14.07
N ALA A 18 -23.09 3.96 15.18
CA ALA A 18 -21.62 3.89 15.13
C ALA A 18 -21.07 2.45 15.06
N ALA A 19 -21.81 1.45 15.57
CA ALA A 19 -21.32 0.07 15.64
C ALA A 19 -21.44 -0.70 14.32
N ALA A 20 -22.38 -0.34 13.44
CA ALA A 20 -22.60 -1.03 12.17
C ALA A 20 -21.55 -0.68 11.09
N ALA A 21 -20.88 0.46 11.20
CA ALA A 21 -19.83 0.87 10.27
C ALA A 21 -18.44 0.27 10.61
N ALA A 22 -18.23 -0.17 11.86
CA ALA A 22 -16.93 -0.69 12.32
C ALA A 22 -16.67 -2.13 11.84
N ALA A 23 -17.69 -2.99 11.81
CA ALA A 23 -17.54 -4.39 11.43
C ALA A 23 -17.07 -4.62 9.96
N PRO A 24 -17.59 -3.88 8.95
CA PRO A 24 -17.11 -4.00 7.57
C PRO A 24 -15.65 -3.55 7.38
N LEU A 25 -15.21 -2.53 8.13
CA LEU A 25 -13.85 -2.00 8.10
C LEU A 25 -12.85 -3.00 8.70
N GLN A 26 -13.19 -3.61 9.84
CA GLN A 26 -12.34 -4.63 10.47
C GLN A 26 -12.17 -5.86 9.58
N ALA A 27 -13.26 -6.35 8.98
CA ALA A 27 -13.22 -7.48 8.06
C ALA A 27 -12.44 -7.18 6.76
N ALA A 28 -12.38 -5.92 6.32
CA ALA A 28 -11.56 -5.52 5.19
C ALA A 28 -10.06 -5.50 5.55
N GLY A 29 -9.71 -5.07 6.76
CA GLY A 29 -8.34 -5.09 7.28
C GLY A 29 -7.77 -6.50 7.37
N GLU A 30 -8.49 -7.42 8.03
CA GLU A 30 -8.08 -8.83 8.15
C GLU A 30 -7.92 -9.51 6.77
N ARG A 31 -8.81 -9.17 5.82
CA ARG A 31 -8.73 -9.68 4.45
C ARG A 31 -7.50 -9.15 3.71
N LEU A 32 -7.15 -7.88 3.91
CA LEU A 32 -5.95 -7.29 3.33
C LEU A 32 -4.69 -7.96 3.89
N GLU A 33 -4.59 -8.13 5.21
CA GLU A 33 -3.45 -8.80 5.84
C GLU A 33 -3.25 -10.22 5.30
N GLU A 34 -4.33 -11.00 5.19
CA GLU A 34 -4.26 -12.36 4.64
C GLU A 34 -3.87 -12.36 3.14
N ALA A 35 -4.43 -11.44 2.35
CA ALA A 35 -4.08 -11.30 0.95
C ALA A 35 -2.59 -10.96 0.75
N VAL A 36 -2.06 -10.06 1.59
CA VAL A 36 -0.64 -9.68 1.59
C VAL A 36 0.23 -10.85 2.00
N ARG A 37 -0.13 -11.58 3.06
CA ARG A 37 0.63 -12.77 3.49
C ARG A 37 0.70 -13.85 2.41
N LEU A 38 -0.41 -14.11 1.71
CA LEU A 38 -0.43 -15.06 0.60
C LEU A 38 0.41 -14.55 -0.59
N TYR A 39 0.31 -13.27 -0.91
CA TYR A 39 1.10 -12.64 -1.97
C TYR A 39 2.60 -12.72 -1.69
N ASP A 40 3.04 -12.35 -0.49
CA ASP A 40 4.45 -12.37 -0.08
C ASP A 40 5.00 -13.80 -0.02
N ALA A 41 4.14 -14.79 0.25
CA ALA A 41 4.47 -16.22 0.18
C ALA A 41 4.48 -16.80 -1.26
N GLY A 42 4.27 -15.98 -2.29
CA GLY A 42 4.21 -16.43 -3.68
C GLY A 42 2.96 -17.23 -4.04
N ARG A 43 1.95 -17.29 -3.15
CA ARG A 43 0.68 -18.02 -3.35
C ARG A 43 -0.30 -17.16 -4.14
N TYR A 44 0.11 -16.73 -5.34
CA TYR A 44 -0.62 -15.74 -6.14
C TYR A 44 -2.03 -16.17 -6.53
N ALA A 45 -2.22 -17.47 -6.84
CA ALA A 45 -3.53 -18.03 -7.16
C ALA A 45 -4.54 -17.86 -6.00
N GLU A 46 -4.07 -17.87 -4.75
CA GLU A 46 -4.90 -17.72 -3.55
C GLU A 46 -5.03 -16.27 -3.12
N ALA A 47 -3.98 -15.46 -3.29
CA ALA A 47 -4.02 -14.03 -3.03
C ALA A 47 -4.98 -13.29 -3.97
N LYS A 48 -5.02 -13.68 -5.26
CA LYS A 48 -5.80 -13.02 -6.31
C LYS A 48 -7.28 -12.81 -5.94
N PRO A 49 -8.08 -13.84 -5.60
CA PRO A 49 -9.51 -13.63 -5.29
C PRO A 49 -9.75 -12.73 -4.07
N LEU A 50 -8.82 -12.64 -3.11
CA LEU A 50 -8.93 -11.72 -1.99
C LEU A 50 -8.65 -10.27 -2.43
N LEU A 51 -7.62 -10.08 -3.24
CA LEU A 51 -7.27 -8.77 -3.82
C LEU A 51 -8.37 -8.25 -4.76
N GLU A 52 -8.99 -9.13 -5.56
CA GLU A 52 -10.14 -8.77 -6.40
C GLU A 52 -11.33 -8.27 -5.58
N GLN A 53 -11.63 -8.92 -4.45
CA GLN A 53 -12.68 -8.48 -3.54
C GLN A 53 -12.36 -7.13 -2.90
N LEU A 54 -11.10 -6.91 -2.49
CA LEU A 54 -10.65 -5.64 -1.92
C LEU A 54 -10.77 -4.51 -2.96
N VAL A 55 -10.34 -4.74 -4.20
CA VAL A 55 -10.50 -3.78 -5.31
C VAL A 55 -11.98 -3.52 -5.62
N ALA A 56 -12.81 -4.56 -5.70
CA ALA A 56 -14.24 -4.43 -5.96
C ALA A 56 -15.00 -3.66 -4.85
N SER A 57 -14.46 -3.60 -3.63
CA SER A 57 -15.03 -2.79 -2.54
C SER A 57 -14.86 -1.27 -2.73
N GLY A 58 -14.02 -0.85 -3.69
CA GLY A 58 -13.83 0.55 -4.10
C GLY A 58 -12.83 1.35 -3.27
N ASN A 59 -12.24 0.77 -2.23
CA ASN A 59 -11.31 1.46 -1.31
C ASN A 59 -9.87 0.91 -1.34
N ALA A 60 -9.51 0.15 -2.36
CA ALA A 60 -8.16 -0.39 -2.49
C ALA A 60 -7.15 0.69 -2.92
N ASP A 61 -6.03 0.76 -2.23
CA ASP A 61 -4.90 1.65 -2.54
C ASP A 61 -4.12 1.19 -3.79
N GLY A 62 -3.16 1.99 -4.21
CA GLY A 62 -2.31 1.72 -5.35
C GLY A 62 -1.44 0.47 -5.18
N ILE A 63 -0.98 0.17 -3.96
CA ILE A 63 -0.19 -1.02 -3.64
C ILE A 63 -1.04 -2.29 -3.81
N THR A 64 -2.28 -2.28 -3.34
CA THR A 64 -3.24 -3.38 -3.48
C THR A 64 -3.51 -3.67 -4.95
N HIS A 65 -3.70 -2.62 -5.76
CA HIS A 65 -3.82 -2.78 -7.21
C HIS A 65 -2.54 -3.32 -7.84
N TYR A 66 -1.35 -2.88 -7.40
CA TYR A 66 -0.09 -3.42 -7.90
C TYR A 66 0.06 -4.91 -7.61
N ARG A 67 -0.26 -5.34 -6.38
CA ARG A 67 -0.25 -6.76 -6.00
C ARG A 67 -1.22 -7.58 -6.86
N LEU A 68 -2.43 -7.06 -7.08
CA LEU A 68 -3.41 -7.70 -7.96
C LEU A 68 -2.89 -7.82 -9.40
N TYR A 69 -2.29 -6.76 -9.94
CA TYR A 69 -1.65 -6.79 -11.25
C TYR A 69 -0.68 -7.96 -11.37
N PHE A 70 0.18 -8.14 -10.38
CA PHE A 70 1.21 -9.18 -10.43
C PHE A 70 0.57 -10.57 -10.40
N CYS A 71 -0.45 -10.78 -9.56
CA CYS A 71 -1.22 -12.03 -9.54
C CYS A 71 -1.92 -12.32 -10.87
N GLN A 72 -2.54 -11.30 -11.50
CA GLN A 72 -3.20 -11.44 -12.81
C GLN A 72 -2.19 -11.73 -13.93
N ARG A 73 -1.02 -11.09 -13.88
CA ARG A 73 0.07 -11.33 -14.82
C ARG A 73 0.59 -12.76 -14.72
N ASP A 74 0.79 -13.26 -13.51
CA ASP A 74 1.21 -14.65 -13.25
C ASP A 74 0.18 -15.66 -13.77
N ALA A 75 -1.11 -15.36 -13.62
CA ALA A 75 -2.20 -16.15 -14.16
C ALA A 75 -2.41 -16.02 -15.69
N GLY A 76 -1.66 -15.14 -16.37
CA GLY A 76 -1.81 -14.90 -17.82
C GLY A 76 -3.09 -14.17 -18.23
N GLU A 77 -3.72 -13.44 -17.31
CA GLU A 77 -4.96 -12.71 -17.58
C GLU A 77 -4.71 -11.42 -18.33
N SER A 78 -5.55 -11.11 -19.34
CA SER A 78 -5.41 -9.90 -20.17
C SER A 78 -5.71 -8.59 -19.43
N SER A 79 -6.45 -8.65 -18.31
CA SER A 79 -6.80 -7.51 -17.47
C SER A 79 -5.60 -6.88 -16.76
N HIS A 80 -4.50 -7.63 -16.60
CA HIS A 80 -3.35 -7.24 -15.77
C HIS A 80 -2.80 -5.85 -16.12
N ARG A 81 -2.75 -5.50 -17.41
CA ARG A 81 -2.23 -4.20 -17.86
C ARG A 81 -3.09 -3.04 -17.36
N GLN A 82 -4.42 -3.15 -17.45
CA GLN A 82 -5.33 -2.11 -16.97
C GLN A 82 -5.21 -1.94 -15.46
N THR A 83 -5.12 -3.04 -14.71
CA THR A 83 -4.90 -3.01 -13.26
C THR A 83 -3.61 -2.28 -12.90
N LEU A 84 -2.53 -2.48 -13.67
CA LEU A 84 -1.27 -1.77 -13.46
C LEU A 84 -1.36 -0.27 -13.73
N GLU A 85 -2.10 0.14 -14.77
CA GLU A 85 -2.32 1.56 -15.06
C GLU A 85 -3.11 2.26 -13.95
N THR A 86 -4.11 1.57 -13.37
CA THR A 86 -4.81 2.03 -12.17
C THR A 86 -3.88 2.13 -10.97
N ALA A 87 -3.06 1.10 -10.71
CA ALA A 87 -2.07 1.10 -9.63
C ALA A 87 -1.15 2.32 -9.72
N ARG A 88 -0.58 2.59 -10.92
CA ARG A 88 0.26 3.77 -11.17
C ARG A 88 -0.46 5.06 -10.80
N SER A 89 -1.68 5.27 -11.31
CA SER A 89 -2.46 6.51 -11.09
C SER A 89 -2.76 6.79 -9.61
N LEU A 90 -3.00 5.73 -8.83
CA LEU A 90 -3.19 5.84 -7.38
C LEU A 90 -1.87 6.13 -6.66
N LEU A 91 -0.82 5.37 -6.97
CA LEU A 91 0.51 5.52 -6.38
C LEU A 91 1.12 6.91 -6.66
N GLU A 92 0.88 7.50 -7.83
CA GLU A 92 1.29 8.87 -8.16
C GLU A 92 0.71 9.92 -7.21
N LYS A 93 -0.47 9.68 -6.64
CA LYS A 93 -1.09 10.55 -5.63
C LYS A 93 -0.57 10.21 -4.23
N GLU A 94 -0.51 8.92 -3.91
CA GLU A 94 -0.10 8.43 -2.59
C GLU A 94 1.35 8.84 -2.25
N VAL A 95 2.25 8.83 -3.22
CA VAL A 95 3.67 9.16 -3.01
C VAL A 95 3.93 10.62 -2.61
N LEU A 96 2.98 11.52 -2.88
CA LEU A 96 3.07 12.94 -2.53
C LEU A 96 2.94 13.14 -1.02
N GLU A 97 2.07 12.35 -0.38
CA GLU A 97 1.75 12.44 1.04
C GLU A 97 2.46 11.37 1.88
N ALA A 98 3.13 10.41 1.24
CA ALA A 98 3.83 9.32 1.92
C ALA A 98 5.02 9.82 2.75
N ASP A 99 5.11 9.32 3.98
CA ASP A 99 6.18 9.56 4.94
C ASP A 99 7.24 8.44 4.95
N GLY A 100 7.32 7.66 3.86
CA GLY A 100 8.23 6.53 3.72
C GLY A 100 8.50 6.15 2.26
N PHE A 101 9.12 4.99 2.07
CA PHE A 101 9.64 4.55 0.77
C PHE A 101 8.71 3.62 0.00
N GLU A 102 7.63 3.12 0.61
CA GLU A 102 6.83 2.02 0.06
C GLU A 102 6.05 2.41 -1.20
N ALA A 103 5.30 3.51 -1.15
CA ALA A 103 4.55 3.98 -2.32
C ALA A 103 5.49 4.28 -3.50
N ALA A 104 6.63 4.94 -3.24
CA ALA A 104 7.66 5.21 -4.23
C ALA A 104 8.27 3.94 -4.83
N PHE A 105 8.55 2.94 -3.98
CA PHE A 105 9.05 1.64 -4.41
C PHE A 105 8.06 0.97 -5.38
N TYR A 106 6.78 0.87 -5.01
CA TYR A 106 5.78 0.27 -5.89
C TYR A 106 5.55 1.09 -7.17
N LEU A 107 5.59 2.43 -7.09
CA LEU A 107 5.44 3.29 -8.25
C LEU A 107 6.61 3.14 -9.23
N SER A 108 7.85 3.05 -8.74
CA SER A 108 9.04 2.81 -9.58
C SER A 108 8.91 1.49 -10.36
N ASN A 109 8.39 0.45 -9.70
CA ASN A 109 8.14 -0.84 -10.34
C ASN A 109 6.97 -0.77 -11.32
N ALA A 110 5.93 0.02 -11.03
CA ALA A 110 4.82 0.24 -11.95
C ALA A 110 5.27 0.96 -13.22
N TYR A 111 6.08 2.01 -13.11
CA TYR A 111 6.71 2.66 -14.25
C TYR A 111 7.55 1.69 -15.08
N SER A 112 8.41 0.90 -14.43
CA SER A 112 9.24 -0.10 -15.11
C SER A 112 8.41 -1.13 -15.87
N ASN A 113 7.39 -1.72 -15.23
CA ASN A 113 6.52 -2.72 -15.84
C ASN A 113 5.63 -2.15 -16.98
N LEU A 114 5.35 -0.84 -16.98
CA LEU A 114 4.66 -0.15 -18.07
C LEU A 114 5.61 0.31 -19.20
N GLY A 115 6.93 0.14 -19.04
CA GLY A 115 7.93 0.63 -19.99
C GLY A 115 8.21 2.14 -19.88
N LEU A 116 7.75 2.79 -18.82
CA LEU A 116 7.95 4.22 -18.54
C LEU A 116 9.29 4.46 -17.83
N THR A 117 10.36 3.93 -18.40
CA THR A 117 11.69 3.85 -17.75
C THR A 117 12.32 5.21 -17.48
N SER A 118 11.93 6.27 -18.20
CA SER A 118 12.39 7.64 -17.95
C SER A 118 11.86 8.24 -16.64
N GLU A 119 10.74 7.75 -16.14
CA GLU A 119 10.11 8.26 -14.90
C GLU A 119 10.79 7.72 -13.63
N VAL A 120 11.37 6.52 -13.73
CA VAL A 120 12.00 5.80 -12.62
C VAL A 120 13.09 6.62 -11.92
N PRO A 121 14.15 7.10 -12.60
CA PRO A 121 15.20 7.87 -11.93
C PRO A 121 14.70 9.23 -11.40
N ARG A 122 13.68 9.84 -12.03
CA ARG A 122 13.11 11.12 -11.58
C ARG A 122 12.37 10.95 -10.25
N LEU A 123 11.49 9.96 -10.17
CA LEU A 123 10.79 9.61 -8.94
C LEU A 123 11.77 9.27 -7.82
N ALA A 124 12.75 8.43 -8.13
CA ALA A 124 13.74 7.98 -7.17
C ALA A 124 14.56 9.15 -6.61
N ALA A 125 15.00 10.08 -7.47
CA ALA A 125 15.74 11.27 -7.06
C ALA A 125 14.91 12.19 -6.14
N ASP A 126 13.61 12.38 -6.42
CA ASP A 126 12.73 13.17 -5.54
C ASP A 126 12.66 12.56 -4.13
N VAL A 127 12.40 11.25 -4.04
CA VAL A 127 12.17 10.58 -2.76
C VAL A 127 13.48 10.47 -1.96
N THR A 128 14.60 10.12 -2.59
CA THR A 128 15.89 10.12 -1.89
C THR A 128 16.32 11.53 -1.50
N GLY A 129 16.00 12.55 -2.30
CA GLY A 129 16.25 13.94 -1.95
C GLY A 129 15.45 14.41 -0.74
N ARG A 130 14.19 13.98 -0.60
CA ARG A 130 13.38 14.22 0.62
C ARG A 130 13.99 13.55 1.85
N PHE A 131 14.49 12.31 1.72
CA PHE A 131 15.20 11.61 2.79
C PHE A 131 16.50 12.34 3.18
N GLU A 132 17.34 12.71 2.21
CA GLU A 132 18.60 13.45 2.45
C GLU A 132 18.36 14.82 3.10
N ALA A 133 17.23 15.46 2.80
CA ALA A 133 16.79 16.70 3.44
C ALA A 133 16.15 16.50 4.83
N GLY A 134 16.07 15.25 5.34
CA GLY A 134 15.48 14.93 6.63
C GLY A 134 13.95 15.02 6.69
N LYS A 135 13.26 15.06 5.53
CA LYS A 135 11.80 15.11 5.45
C LYS A 135 11.14 13.74 5.56
N ILE A 136 11.91 12.67 5.31
CA ILE A 136 11.52 11.27 5.53
C ILE A 136 12.42 10.72 6.63
N GLY A 137 11.85 9.98 7.57
CA GLY A 137 12.58 9.37 8.67
C GLY A 137 13.65 8.37 8.20
N THR A 138 14.64 8.11 9.05
CA THR A 138 15.63 7.06 8.76
C THR A 138 14.96 5.68 8.84
N PRO A 139 15.07 4.83 7.80
CA PRO A 139 14.45 3.51 7.82
C PRO A 139 15.08 2.63 8.89
N THR A 140 14.24 2.04 9.73
CA THR A 140 14.70 1.15 10.82
C THR A 140 14.41 -0.31 10.52
N GLN A 141 13.43 -0.60 9.66
CA GLN A 141 13.08 -1.96 9.28
C GLN A 141 13.87 -2.42 8.05
N PRO A 142 14.24 -3.71 7.96
CA PRO A 142 15.03 -4.23 6.85
C PRO A 142 14.37 -4.00 5.48
N VAL A 143 13.04 -4.16 5.43
CA VAL A 143 12.26 -3.92 4.20
C VAL A 143 12.30 -2.46 3.74
N GLU A 144 12.34 -1.50 4.66
CA GLU A 144 12.43 -0.08 4.32
C GLU A 144 13.83 0.29 3.83
N GLN A 145 14.86 -0.30 4.44
CA GLN A 145 16.25 -0.13 4.01
C GLN A 145 16.45 -0.68 2.59
N PHE A 146 15.88 -1.86 2.30
CA PHE A 146 15.87 -2.42 0.94
C PHE A 146 15.17 -1.50 -0.06
N ARG A 147 14.00 -0.95 0.29
CA ARG A 147 13.26 -0.02 -0.57
C ARG A 147 14.06 1.25 -0.86
N LEU A 148 14.69 1.84 0.15
CA LEU A 148 15.58 2.99 -0.03
C LEU A 148 16.79 2.64 -0.91
N ALA A 149 17.43 1.50 -0.67
CA ALA A 149 18.55 1.03 -1.47
C ALA A 149 18.17 0.89 -2.95
N LYS A 150 17.01 0.28 -3.25
CA LYS A 150 16.48 0.19 -4.61
C LYS A 150 16.29 1.56 -5.25
N LEU A 151 15.75 2.55 -4.53
CA LEU A 151 15.58 3.90 -5.08
C LEU A 151 16.93 4.57 -5.41
N TYR A 152 17.99 4.32 -4.65
CA TYR A 152 19.33 4.75 -5.07
C TYR A 152 19.83 3.99 -6.30
N ALA A 153 19.62 2.68 -6.37
CA ALA A 153 20.00 1.87 -7.52
C ALA A 153 19.24 2.27 -8.81
N ASP A 154 17.97 2.64 -8.71
CA ASP A 154 17.14 3.16 -9.80
C ASP A 154 17.69 4.47 -10.40
N GLN A 155 18.59 5.16 -9.67
CA GLN A 155 19.33 6.35 -10.13
C GLN A 155 20.74 6.03 -10.63
N GLN A 156 21.15 4.76 -10.66
CA GLN A 156 22.55 4.35 -10.88
C GLN A 156 23.51 4.98 -9.86
N LYS A 157 23.07 5.02 -8.58
CA LYS A 157 23.89 5.47 -7.44
C LYS A 157 24.26 4.30 -6.55
N GLU A 158 25.01 3.34 -7.09
CA GLU A 158 25.35 2.07 -6.44
C GLU A 158 26.13 2.28 -5.13
N LEU A 159 27.00 3.29 -5.08
CA LEU A 159 27.74 3.64 -3.86
C LEU A 159 26.82 4.11 -2.72
N ALA A 160 25.72 4.79 -3.05
CA ALA A 160 24.73 5.19 -2.06
C ALA A 160 23.78 4.03 -1.70
N ALA A 161 23.47 3.16 -2.66
CA ALA A 161 22.58 2.02 -2.46
C ALA A 161 23.20 0.91 -1.59
N SER A 162 24.49 0.59 -1.81
CA SER A 162 25.19 -0.54 -1.19
C SER A 162 25.07 -0.60 0.34
N PRO A 163 25.36 0.46 1.11
CA PRO A 163 25.26 0.39 2.57
C PRO A 163 23.83 0.16 3.08
N TRP A 164 22.80 0.49 2.29
CA TRP A 164 21.41 0.21 2.64
C TRP A 164 21.01 -1.23 2.30
N PHE A 165 21.54 -1.80 1.21
CA PHE A 165 21.37 -3.22 0.93
C PHE A 165 22.03 -4.09 1.99
N GLU A 166 23.24 -3.74 2.44
CA GLU A 166 23.95 -4.45 3.51
C GLU A 166 23.12 -4.48 4.80
N LYS A 167 22.65 -3.31 5.26
CA LYS A 167 21.77 -3.23 6.44
C LYS A 167 20.49 -4.05 6.29
N ALA A 168 19.88 -4.01 5.11
CA ALA A 168 18.67 -4.78 4.84
C ALA A 168 18.92 -6.28 4.92
N LEU A 169 20.03 -6.76 4.34
CA LEU A 169 20.43 -8.17 4.39
C LEU A 169 20.71 -8.62 5.82
N ASP A 170 21.53 -7.88 6.56
CA ASP A 170 21.82 -8.16 7.99
C ASP A 170 20.52 -8.25 8.80
N GLY A 171 19.57 -7.37 8.51
CA GLY A 171 18.28 -7.32 9.15
C GLY A 171 17.36 -8.50 8.82
N PHE A 172 17.36 -8.98 7.57
CA PHE A 172 16.61 -10.17 7.17
C PHE A 172 17.21 -11.47 7.71
N GLU A 173 18.53 -11.55 7.88
CA GLU A 173 19.19 -12.74 8.45
C GLU A 173 18.98 -12.86 9.96
N ALA A 174 18.67 -11.74 10.64
CA ALA A 174 18.44 -11.71 12.07
C ALA A 174 16.98 -12.00 12.49
N SER A 175 16.04 -12.09 11.54
CA SER A 175 14.60 -12.30 11.77
C SER A 175 14.17 -13.75 11.58
#